data_AF-A0A3M1VVV5-F1
#
_entry.id   AF-A0A3M1VVV5-F1
#
_cell.length_a   1.000
_cell.length_b   1.000
_cell.length_c   1.000
_cell.angle_alpha   90.00
_cell.angle_beta   90.00
_cell.angle_gamma   90.00
#
_symmetry.space_group_name_H-M   'P 1'
#
loop_
_entity.id
_entity.type
_entity.pdbx_description
1 polymer ?
#
loop_
_entity_poly.entity_id
_entity_poly.type
_entity_poly.pdbx_seq_one_letter_code
_entity_poly.pdbx_strand_id
1 'polypeptide(L)'
;MKRWFSFLSIFALMTIGGALWFGCNGHSLETRAELQATADEAKSVPVKVIYPERHDLTRRRVLPGSLEPFEQVTLYAKTAGYLRWIKVDIGDGVRQGDVLAALDVPEMAEELKQAEADLQRARAKLAHARAELDR
;
A
#
# COMPACT_ATOMS: atom_id res chain seq x y z
N MET A 1 -82.85 63.58 -27.41
CA MET A 1 -81.78 64.05 -26.49
C MET A 1 -80.56 63.17 -26.66
N LYS A 2 -79.86 63.40 -27.77
CA LYS A 2 -78.66 62.74 -28.31
C LYS A 2 -77.61 63.86 -28.33
N ARG A 3 -76.32 63.56 -28.12
CA ARG A 3 -75.11 64.43 -28.28
C ARG A 3 -74.33 64.87 -27.02
N TRP A 4 -74.83 64.71 -25.79
CA TRP A 4 -74.01 64.98 -24.59
C TRP A 4 -73.10 63.79 -24.20
N PHE A 5 -73.57 62.55 -24.38
CA PHE A 5 -72.83 61.35 -23.98
C PHE A 5 -71.60 61.01 -24.83
N SER A 6 -71.42 61.63 -26.01
CA SER A 6 -70.29 61.32 -26.90
C SER A 6 -69.00 62.10 -26.55
N PHE A 7 -69.11 63.23 -25.84
CA PHE A 7 -67.95 64.04 -25.44
C PHE A 7 -67.31 63.57 -24.11
N LEU A 8 -68.07 62.89 -23.25
CA LEU A 8 -67.57 62.37 -21.98
C LEU A 8 -66.62 61.16 -22.15
N SER A 9 -66.78 60.37 -23.21
CA SER A 9 -65.95 59.18 -23.48
C SER A 9 -64.55 59.53 -23.99
N ILE A 10 -64.42 60.63 -24.73
CA ILE A 10 -63.13 61.06 -25.33
C ILE A 10 -62.21 61.67 -24.26
N PHE A 11 -62.76 62.38 -23.26
CA PHE A 11 -61.97 62.95 -22.17
C PHE A 11 -61.42 61.88 -21.21
N ALA A 12 -62.15 60.77 -21.02
CA ALA A 12 -61.72 59.66 -20.18
C ALA A 12 -60.54 58.87 -20.77
N LEU A 13 -60.41 58.81 -22.11
CA LEU A 13 -59.35 58.08 -22.77
C LEU A 13 -58.01 58.83 -22.78
N MET A 14 -58.03 60.17 -22.71
CA MET A 14 -56.82 61.01 -22.71
C MET A 14 -56.14 61.08 -21.33
N THR A 15 -56.89 60.90 -20.24
CA THR A 15 -56.33 60.88 -18.87
C THR A 15 -55.66 59.55 -18.51
N ILE A 16 -56.03 58.45 -19.15
CA ILE A 16 -55.46 57.12 -18.86
C ILE A 16 -54.09 56.93 -19.55
N GLY A 17 -53.89 57.54 -20.73
CA GLY A 17 -52.61 57.44 -21.46
C GLY A 17 -51.43 58.15 -20.79
N GLY A 18 -51.67 59.22 -20.02
CA GLY A 18 -50.62 60.00 -19.35
C GLY A 18 -50.02 59.32 -18.11
N ALA A 19 -50.78 58.45 -17.43
CA ALA A 19 -50.34 57.82 -16.18
C ALA A 19 -49.31 56.69 -16.39
N LEU A 20 -49.27 56.07 -17.58
CA LEU A 20 -48.38 54.94 -17.88
C LEU A 20 -46.93 55.34 -18.16
N TRP A 21 -46.65 56.60 -18.51
CA TRP A 21 -45.29 57.04 -18.86
C TRP A 21 -44.45 57.46 -17.64
N PHE A 22 -45.08 57.90 -16.54
CA PHE A 22 -44.38 58.29 -15.31
C PHE A 22 -44.13 57.13 -14.33
N GLY A 23 -44.79 55.98 -14.51
CA GLY A 23 -44.74 54.86 -13.56
C GLY A 23 -43.48 53.97 -13.59
N CYS A 24 -42.65 54.03 -14.64
CA CYS A 24 -41.54 53.08 -14.82
C CYS A 24 -40.13 53.59 -14.47
N ASN A 25 -39.93 54.87 -14.12
CA ASN A 25 -38.59 55.40 -13.78
C ASN A 25 -38.31 55.51 -12.27
N GLY A 26 -39.27 55.21 -11.39
CA GLY A 26 -39.10 55.35 -9.93
C GLY A 26 -38.60 54.09 -9.18
N HIS A 27 -38.75 52.90 -9.77
CA HIS A 27 -38.61 51.63 -9.02
C HIS A 27 -37.15 51.11 -8.90
N SER A 28 -36.18 51.76 -9.54
CA SER A 28 -34.76 51.33 -9.54
C SER A 28 -33.90 52.00 -8.46
N LEU A 29 -34.45 52.98 -7.73
CA LEU A 29 -33.75 53.72 -6.68
C LEU A 29 -33.94 53.10 -5.28
N GLU A 30 -35.13 52.57 -4.99
CA GLU A 30 -35.44 51.95 -3.69
C GLU A 30 -34.62 50.66 -3.46
N THR A 31 -34.40 49.86 -4.52
CA THR A 31 -33.65 48.60 -4.41
C THR A 31 -32.17 48.81 -4.09
N ARG A 32 -31.58 49.94 -4.52
CA ARG A 32 -30.18 50.28 -4.19
C ARG A 32 -30.03 50.83 -2.77
N ALA A 33 -31.04 51.58 -2.30
CA ALA A 33 -31.06 52.12 -0.94
C ALA A 33 -31.22 51.02 0.13
N GLU A 34 -32.06 50.01 -0.12
CA GLU A 34 -32.20 48.85 0.79
C GLU A 34 -30.93 47.99 0.86
N LEU A 35 -30.22 47.79 -0.26
CA LEU A 35 -28.95 47.06 -0.30
C LEU A 35 -27.81 47.79 0.42
N GLN A 36 -27.84 49.13 0.45
CA GLN A 36 -26.87 49.94 1.19
C GLN A 36 -27.21 50.05 2.68
N ALA A 37 -28.49 50.19 3.05
CA ALA A 37 -28.93 50.21 4.44
C ALA A 37 -28.66 48.87 5.17
N THR A 38 -28.84 47.74 4.48
CA THR A 38 -28.50 46.41 5.01
C THR A 38 -26.99 46.16 5.09
N ALA A 39 -26.17 46.90 4.33
CA ALA A 39 -24.72 46.84 4.41
C ALA A 39 -24.15 47.72 5.54
N ASP A 40 -24.74 48.89 5.79
CA ASP A 40 -24.30 49.83 6.84
C ASP A 40 -24.72 49.39 8.27
N GLU A 41 -25.79 48.59 8.42
CA GLU A 41 -26.24 48.10 9.74
C GLU A 41 -25.49 46.84 10.22
N ALA A 42 -24.69 46.21 9.35
CA ALA A 42 -23.83 45.10 9.72
C ALA A 42 -22.57 45.61 10.46
N LYS A 43 -22.69 45.89 11.77
CA LYS A 43 -21.54 46.16 12.66
C LYS A 43 -20.48 45.07 12.47
N SER A 44 -19.36 45.42 11.82
CA SER A 44 -18.26 44.50 11.58
C SER A 44 -17.59 44.13 12.89
N VAL A 45 -17.72 42.88 13.31
CA VAL A 45 -16.98 42.35 14.46
C VAL A 45 -15.53 42.17 14.03
N PRO A 46 -14.56 42.83 14.69
CA PRO A 46 -13.15 42.69 14.32
C PRO A 46 -12.70 41.25 14.60
N VAL A 47 -12.27 40.56 13.56
CA VAL A 47 -11.74 39.19 13.64
C VAL A 47 -10.24 39.21 13.39
N LYS A 48 -9.51 38.44 14.19
CA LYS A 48 -8.07 38.26 14.00
C LYS A 48 -7.86 37.18 12.94
N VAL A 49 -7.28 37.57 11.81
CA VAL A 49 -6.94 36.65 10.72
C VAL A 49 -5.44 36.34 10.73
N ILE A 50 -5.10 35.15 10.25
CA ILE A 50 -3.72 34.74 9.93
C ILE A 50 -3.69 34.23 8.49
N TYR A 51 -2.58 34.45 7.79
CA TYR A 51 -2.36 33.91 6.45
C TYR A 51 -1.69 32.54 6.53
N PRO A 52 -2.15 31.54 5.79
CA PRO A 52 -1.49 30.24 5.76
C PRO A 52 -0.14 30.37 5.05
N GLU A 53 0.91 29.91 5.73
CA GLU A 53 2.24 29.77 5.15
C GLU A 53 2.46 28.33 4.68
N ARG A 54 3.13 28.17 3.54
CA ARG A 54 3.53 26.84 3.06
C ARG A 54 4.73 26.36 3.85
N HIS A 55 4.55 25.23 4.53
CA HIS A 55 5.59 24.51 5.24
C HIS A 55 5.57 23.04 4.82
N ASP A 56 6.75 22.43 4.71
CA ASP A 56 6.86 21.00 4.41
C ASP A 56 6.55 20.17 5.66
N LEU A 57 5.38 19.52 5.66
CA LEU A 57 4.94 18.68 6.76
C LEU A 57 5.40 17.24 6.55
N THR A 58 6.50 16.85 7.21
CA THR A 58 6.94 15.45 7.24
C THR A 58 6.27 14.70 8.39
N ARG A 59 5.36 13.78 8.08
CA ARG A 59 4.73 12.91 9.08
C ARG A 59 5.46 11.57 9.18
N ARG A 60 6.39 11.43 10.13
CA ARG A 60 7.06 10.15 10.44
C ARG A 60 6.09 9.21 11.16
N ARG A 61 6.11 7.93 10.79
CA ARG A 61 5.34 6.86 11.43
C ARG A 61 6.31 5.76 11.81
N VAL A 62 6.32 5.39 13.09
CA VAL A 62 7.08 4.25 13.59
C VAL A 62 6.07 3.14 13.79
N LEU A 63 6.19 2.09 13.00
CA LEU A 63 5.36 0.89 13.10
C LEU A 63 6.24 -0.23 13.64
N PRO A 64 5.72 -1.09 14.53
CA PRO A 64 6.42 -2.30 14.91
C PRO A 64 6.51 -3.24 13.69
N GLY A 65 7.65 -3.88 13.54
CA GLY A 65 7.87 -4.95 12.56
C GLY A 65 8.87 -5.94 13.13
N SER A 66 8.69 -7.22 12.84
CA SER A 66 9.66 -8.27 13.15
C SER A 66 10.55 -8.52 11.93
N LEU A 67 11.80 -8.85 12.19
CA LEU A 67 12.71 -9.37 11.18
C LEU A 67 12.80 -10.89 11.36
N GLU A 68 12.72 -11.60 10.25
CA GLU A 68 12.87 -13.05 10.22
C GLU A 68 14.12 -13.41 9.40
N PRO A 69 14.81 -14.51 9.75
CA PRO A 69 15.90 -15.03 8.95
C PRO A 69 15.44 -15.33 7.52
N PHE A 70 16.30 -15.07 6.53
CA PHE A 70 16.02 -15.45 5.15
C PHE A 70 15.93 -16.97 5.00
N GLU A 71 16.80 -17.69 5.70
CA GLU A 71 16.81 -19.15 5.76
C GLU A 71 16.97 -19.60 7.21
N GLN A 72 16.20 -20.61 7.59
CA GLN A 72 16.30 -21.27 8.89
C GLN A 72 16.22 -22.78 8.69
N VAL A 73 17.24 -23.50 9.17
CA VAL A 73 17.34 -24.95 9.02
C VAL A 73 17.70 -25.57 10.36
N THR A 74 16.93 -26.58 10.75
CA THR A 74 17.28 -27.44 11.88
C THR A 74 18.00 -28.68 11.35
N LEU A 75 19.20 -28.91 11.85
CA LEU A 75 20.05 -30.02 11.40
C LEU A 75 19.79 -31.28 12.23
N TYR A 76 19.65 -32.41 11.53
CA TYR A 76 19.51 -33.73 12.12
C TYR A 76 20.48 -34.71 11.48
N ALA A 77 20.91 -35.71 12.24
CA ALA A 77 21.69 -36.82 11.71
C ALA A 77 20.84 -37.65 10.73
N LYS A 78 21.43 -38.04 9.58
CA LYS A 78 20.74 -38.88 8.59
C LYS A 78 20.54 -40.32 9.07
N THR A 79 21.42 -40.81 9.94
CA THR A 79 21.42 -42.17 10.47
C THR A 79 21.62 -42.12 11.97
N ALA A 80 21.03 -43.08 12.69
CA ALA A 80 21.25 -43.24 14.12
C ALA A 80 22.71 -43.66 14.39
N GLY A 81 23.32 -43.05 15.40
CA GLY A 81 24.73 -43.23 15.69
C GLY A 81 25.12 -42.57 17.00
N TYR A 82 26.31 -42.88 17.48
CA TYR A 82 26.87 -42.21 18.64
C TYR A 82 27.64 -40.97 18.21
N LEU A 83 27.47 -39.86 18.92
CA LEU A 83 28.24 -38.65 18.65
C LEU A 83 29.70 -38.88 19.07
N ARG A 84 30.62 -38.81 18.12
CA ARG A 84 32.06 -38.94 18.39
C ARG A 84 32.65 -37.62 18.85
N TRP A 85 32.36 -36.54 18.12
CA TRP A 85 32.78 -35.18 18.46
C TRP A 85 31.98 -34.13 17.69
N ILE A 86 32.02 -32.90 18.19
CA ILE A 86 31.51 -31.67 17.54
C ILE A 86 32.70 -30.72 17.37
N LYS A 87 32.80 -30.08 16.22
CA LYS A 87 33.93 -29.20 15.85
C LYS A 87 33.60 -27.70 15.94
N VAL A 88 32.33 -27.36 16.12
CA VAL A 88 31.83 -25.97 16.15
C VAL A 88 31.14 -25.67 17.47
N ASP A 89 31.21 -24.41 17.91
CA ASP A 89 30.51 -23.93 19.10
C ASP A 89 29.30 -23.06 18.73
N ILE A 90 28.49 -22.72 19.74
CA ILE A 90 27.29 -21.92 19.60
C ILE A 90 27.69 -20.49 19.20
N GLY A 91 27.22 -20.07 18.03
CA GLY A 91 27.49 -18.73 17.48
C GLY A 91 28.61 -18.70 16.45
N ASP A 92 29.30 -19.82 16.22
CA ASP A 92 30.31 -19.90 15.16
C ASP A 92 29.67 -19.82 13.77
N GLY A 93 30.33 -19.07 12.89
CA GLY A 93 29.96 -19.01 11.48
C GLY A 93 30.46 -20.24 10.71
N VAL A 94 29.56 -20.92 10.00
CA VAL A 94 29.87 -22.13 9.24
C VAL A 94 29.58 -21.93 7.75
N ARG A 95 30.28 -22.65 6.88
CA ARG A 95 30.07 -22.64 5.43
C ARG A 95 29.54 -23.98 4.94
N GLN A 96 29.01 -23.96 3.73
CA GLN A 96 28.57 -25.19 3.07
C GLN A 96 29.76 -26.16 2.91
N GLY A 97 29.55 -27.39 3.35
CA GLY A 97 30.56 -28.46 3.30
C GLY A 97 31.42 -28.58 4.56
N ASP A 98 31.30 -27.67 5.53
CA ASP A 98 32.04 -27.78 6.78
C ASP A 98 31.54 -28.96 7.62
N VAL A 99 32.47 -29.75 8.14
CA VAL A 99 32.16 -30.88 9.04
C VAL A 99 31.88 -30.34 10.43
N LEU A 100 30.61 -30.33 10.81
CA LEU A 100 30.16 -29.83 12.12
C LEU A 100 30.33 -30.86 13.23
N ALA A 101 30.05 -32.13 12.93
CA ALA A 101 30.13 -33.24 13.87
C ALA A 101 30.47 -34.54 13.16
N ALA A 102 31.10 -35.46 13.88
CA ALA A 102 31.31 -36.83 13.42
C ALA A 102 30.47 -37.79 14.25
N LEU A 103 29.78 -38.69 13.55
CA LEU A 103 29.02 -39.78 14.15
C LEU A 103 29.79 -41.08 13.99
N ASP A 104 29.74 -41.91 15.03
CA ASP A 104 30.23 -43.27 15.02
C ASP A 104 29.06 -44.23 14.86
N VAL A 105 29.06 -44.95 13.73
CA VAL A 105 28.00 -45.90 13.36
C VAL A 105 28.65 -47.22 12.97
N PRO A 106 28.82 -48.18 13.90
CA PRO A 106 29.56 -49.42 13.61
C PRO A 106 28.86 -50.28 12.56
N GLU A 107 27.53 -50.26 12.51
CA GLU A 107 26.75 -51.00 11.51
C GLU A 107 27.06 -50.54 10.07
N MET A 108 27.17 -49.23 9.83
CA MET A 108 27.55 -48.68 8.53
C MET A 108 28.99 -49.04 8.13
N ALA A 109 29.90 -49.16 9.11
CA ALA A 109 31.27 -49.57 8.84
C ALA A 109 31.34 -51.04 8.41
N GLU A 110 30.55 -51.92 9.05
CA GLU A 110 30.47 -53.33 8.65
C GLU A 110 29.77 -53.50 7.30
N GLU A 111 28.70 -52.74 7.02
CA GLU A 111 28.02 -52.76 5.72
C GLU A 111 28.96 -52.31 4.59
N LEU A 112 29.75 -51.26 4.82
CA LEU A 112 30.77 -50.81 3.88
C LEU A 112 31.79 -51.93 3.58
N LYS A 113 32.30 -52.59 4.63
CA LYS A 113 33.27 -53.68 4.49
C LYS A 113 32.69 -54.87 3.72
N GLN A 114 31.41 -55.20 3.93
CA GLN A 114 30.72 -56.22 3.14
C GLN A 114 30.60 -55.81 1.66
N ALA A 115 30.16 -54.59 1.39
CA ALA A 115 30.04 -54.07 0.03
C ALA A 115 31.39 -54.04 -0.71
N GLU A 116 32.48 -53.70 -0.02
CA GLU A 116 33.84 -53.75 -0.56
C GLU A 116 34.27 -55.19 -0.89
N ALA A 117 34.00 -56.16 -0.01
CA ALA A 117 34.29 -57.56 -0.28
C ALA A 117 33.52 -58.06 -1.52
N ASP A 118 32.25 -57.66 -1.65
CA ASP A 118 31.39 -58.00 -2.78
C ASP A 118 31.91 -57.38 -4.09
N LEU A 119 32.36 -56.13 -4.04
CA LEU A 119 33.01 -55.44 -5.15
C LEU A 119 34.27 -56.20 -5.61
N GLN A 120 35.11 -56.66 -4.68
CA GLN A 120 36.31 -57.42 -5.02
C GLN A 120 35.98 -58.77 -5.65
N ARG A 121 34.98 -59.49 -5.12
CA ARG A 121 34.50 -60.75 -5.74
C ARG A 121 34.00 -60.51 -7.16
N ALA A 122 33.23 -59.44 -7.39
CA ALA A 122 32.73 -59.10 -8.72
C ALA A 122 33.88 -58.76 -9.70
N ARG A 123 34.87 -57.98 -9.26
CA ARG A 123 36.08 -57.67 -10.04
C ARG A 123 36.86 -58.92 -10.41
N ALA A 124 37.05 -59.84 -9.47
CA ALA A 124 37.74 -61.11 -9.74
C ALA A 124 36.98 -61.96 -10.77
N LYS A 125 35.65 -62.09 -10.64
CA LYS A 125 34.81 -62.80 -11.62
C LYS A 125 34.90 -62.18 -13.02
N LEU A 126 34.87 -60.85 -13.10
CA LEU A 126 34.99 -60.13 -14.35
C LEU A 126 36.39 -60.32 -14.97
N ALA A 127 37.45 -60.32 -14.16
CA ALA A 127 38.80 -60.61 -14.64
C ALA A 127 38.91 -62.05 -15.18
N HIS A 128 38.31 -63.03 -14.48
CA HIS A 128 38.25 -64.41 -14.96
C HIS A 128 37.49 -64.53 -16.29
N ALA A 129 36.30 -63.92 -16.39
CA ALA A 129 35.50 -63.96 -17.62
C ALA A 129 36.23 -63.30 -18.81
N ARG A 130 36.99 -62.22 -18.58
CA ARG A 130 37.83 -61.61 -19.62
C ARG A 130 38.96 -62.53 -20.06
N ALA A 131 39.65 -63.17 -19.12
CA ALA A 131 40.72 -64.11 -19.43
C ALA A 131 40.23 -65.37 -20.16
N GLU A 132 38.97 -65.76 -19.97
CA GLU A 132 38.32 -66.83 -20.75
C GLU A 132 37.99 -66.41 -22.18
N LEU A 133 37.64 -65.14 -22.42
CA LEU A 133 37.36 -64.61 -23.76
C LEU A 133 38.62 -64.38 -24.60
N ASP A 134 39.74 -64.04 -23.95
CA ASP A 134 41.03 -63.80 -24.64
C ASP A 134 41.76 -65.10 -25.05
N ARG A 135 41.23 -66.27 -24.65
CA ARG A 135 41.75 -67.61 -24.98
C ARG A 135 41.16 -68.17 -26.26
#